data_AF-A0AAD2E4U7-F1
#
_entry.id   AF-A0AAD2E4U7-F1
#
_cell.length_a   1.000
_cell.length_b   1.000
_cell.length_c   1.000
_cell.angle_alpha   90.00
_cell.angle_beta   90.00
_cell.angle_gamma   90.00
#
_symmetry.space_group_name_H-M   'P 1'
#
loop_
_entity.id
_entity.type
_entity.pdbx_description
1 polymer ?
#
loop_
_entity_poly.entity_id
_entity_poly.type
_entity_poly.pdbx_seq_one_letter_code
_entity_poly.pdbx_strand_id
1 'polypeptide(L)'
;MLKSNFIITPSEPYVYVDGPSDKILTRVLKIALSLSHGNITTLIFHYNLFVSDDQLTYTAERCPRLKRLVMPAWNRIKKTGICKAIRVWEDLESLTMPSISNPPYLIEEIAKNCKKFAELKIMGPCHIYFASTLAAFLPNLKILSIRCSMIYKEALNIVLDDLKELEVLNISHCELIEKPPPSPRRVLRQLDESILEKARRLRKFITCMNDSCITCQRTRYDEGLMRWYKYEADFWKVDEVKSLAI
;
A
#
# COMPACT_ATOMS: atom_id res chain seq x y z
N MET A 1 -2.50 -8.78 20.37
CA MET A 1 -2.78 -8.44 18.95
C MET A 1 -4.16 -8.96 18.61
N LEU A 2 -5.11 -8.06 18.27
CA LEU A 2 -6.48 -8.46 17.94
C LEU A 2 -6.49 -9.17 16.58
N LYS A 3 -7.19 -10.30 16.47
CA LYS A 3 -7.44 -11.03 15.22
C LYS A 3 -8.95 -11.16 15.06
N SER A 4 -9.46 -10.95 13.85
CA SER A 4 -10.86 -11.22 13.55
C SER A 4 -11.05 -12.72 13.28
N ASN A 5 -12.21 -13.26 13.67
CA ASN A 5 -12.67 -14.56 13.19
C ASN A 5 -13.44 -14.36 11.89
N PHE A 6 -13.10 -15.10 10.85
CA PHE A 6 -13.70 -14.94 9.53
C PHE A 6 -13.73 -16.23 8.71
N ILE A 7 -14.60 -16.24 7.70
CA ILE A 7 -14.66 -17.25 6.65
C ILE A 7 -14.55 -16.56 5.29
N ILE A 8 -13.90 -17.22 4.33
CA ILE A 8 -13.77 -16.70 2.95
C ILE A 8 -15.02 -17.08 2.15
N THR A 9 -15.54 -16.16 1.36
CA THR A 9 -16.75 -16.32 0.54
C THR A 9 -16.47 -16.00 -0.93
N PRO A 10 -17.19 -16.62 -1.90
CA PRO A 10 -16.98 -16.34 -3.32
C PRO A 10 -17.59 -15.00 -3.77
N SER A 11 -18.55 -14.46 -3.03
CA SER A 11 -19.20 -13.17 -3.29
C SER A 11 -18.64 -12.06 -2.41
N GLU A 12 -18.65 -10.82 -2.92
CA GLU A 12 -18.34 -9.60 -2.14
C GLU A 12 -19.14 -9.61 -0.82
N PRO A 13 -18.51 -9.31 0.35
CA PRO A 13 -17.17 -8.73 0.55
C PRO A 13 -16.01 -9.74 0.55
N TYR A 14 -16.20 -10.94 0.01
CA TYR A 14 -15.24 -12.05 -0.09
C TYR A 14 -14.76 -12.63 1.23
N VAL A 15 -15.03 -11.94 2.34
CA VAL A 15 -14.78 -12.41 3.69
C VAL A 15 -15.93 -12.03 4.60
N TYR A 16 -16.55 -13.02 5.21
CA TYR A 16 -17.54 -12.85 6.26
C TYR A 16 -16.85 -12.93 7.62
N VAL A 17 -16.99 -11.87 8.41
CA VAL A 17 -16.44 -11.77 9.78
C VAL A 17 -17.57 -12.05 10.76
N ASP A 18 -17.29 -12.81 11.81
CA ASP A 18 -18.32 -13.09 12.80
C ASP A 18 -18.78 -11.80 13.51
N GLY A 19 -20.08 -11.75 13.85
CA GLY A 19 -20.67 -10.61 14.55
C GLY A 19 -19.94 -10.23 15.86
N PRO A 20 -19.46 -11.19 16.67
CA PRO A 20 -18.64 -10.91 17.84
C PRO A 20 -17.33 -10.15 17.53
N SER A 21 -16.58 -10.51 16.49
CA SER A 21 -15.34 -9.81 16.12
C SER A 21 -15.60 -8.36 15.75
N ASP A 22 -16.67 -8.09 15.00
CA ASP A 22 -17.06 -6.73 14.66
C ASP A 22 -17.43 -5.89 15.89
N LYS A 23 -18.18 -6.48 16.82
CA LYS A 23 -18.54 -5.82 18.09
C LYS A 23 -17.30 -5.52 18.93
N ILE A 24 -16.36 -6.47 19.01
CA ILE A 24 -15.11 -6.30 19.74
C ILE A 24 -14.27 -5.18 19.12
N LEU A 25 -14.04 -5.21 17.80
CA LEU A 25 -13.27 -4.16 17.11
C LEU A 25 -13.93 -2.79 17.28
N THR A 26 -15.24 -2.70 17.11
CA THR A 26 -15.99 -1.45 17.32
C THR A 26 -15.83 -0.92 18.74
N ARG A 27 -15.90 -1.79 19.75
CA ARG A 27 -15.72 -1.40 21.16
C ARG A 27 -14.29 -0.91 21.42
N VAL A 28 -13.28 -1.60 20.90
CA VAL A 28 -11.87 -1.21 21.04
C VAL A 28 -11.62 0.16 20.39
N LEU A 29 -12.10 0.37 19.16
CA LEU A 29 -12.02 1.66 18.48
C LEU A 29 -12.71 2.76 19.31
N LYS A 30 -13.97 2.57 19.71
CA LYS A 30 -14.69 3.57 20.51
C LYS A 30 -13.95 3.97 21.78
N ILE A 31 -13.38 3.01 22.51
CA ILE A 31 -12.63 3.29 23.74
C ILE A 31 -11.32 4.02 23.41
N ALA A 32 -10.48 3.44 22.55
CA ALA A 32 -9.16 3.99 22.24
C ALA A 32 -9.25 5.40 21.64
N LEU A 33 -10.15 5.62 20.70
CA LEU A 33 -10.33 6.91 20.04
C LEU A 33 -10.91 7.96 21.00
N SER A 34 -11.81 7.57 21.91
CA SER A 34 -12.34 8.51 22.91
C SER A 34 -11.30 8.95 23.92
N LEU A 35 -10.46 8.01 24.39
CA LEU A 35 -9.35 8.31 25.31
C LEU A 35 -8.25 9.15 24.66
N SER A 36 -8.12 9.11 23.32
CA SER A 36 -7.12 9.89 22.62
C SER A 36 -7.42 11.40 22.53
N HIS A 37 -8.66 11.80 22.80
CA HIS A 37 -9.14 13.18 22.64
C HIS A 37 -8.81 13.79 21.26
N GLY A 38 -8.86 12.97 20.20
CA GLY A 38 -8.59 13.42 18.82
C GLY A 38 -7.12 13.78 18.55
N ASN A 39 -6.18 13.31 19.38
CA ASN A 39 -4.75 13.54 19.22
C ASN A 39 -4.02 12.41 18.46
N ILE A 40 -4.75 11.40 17.97
CA ILE A 40 -4.13 10.33 17.18
C ILE A 40 -3.63 10.89 15.85
N THR A 41 -2.33 10.75 15.63
CA THR A 41 -1.64 11.11 14.38
C THR A 41 -1.18 9.89 13.60
N THR A 42 -1.13 8.71 14.22
CA THR A 42 -0.73 7.45 13.57
C THR A 42 -1.71 6.35 13.93
N LEU A 43 -2.24 5.67 12.92
CA LEU A 43 -3.17 4.56 13.09
C LEU A 43 -2.68 3.37 12.27
N ILE A 44 -2.51 2.24 12.95
CA ILE A 44 -1.95 1.03 12.37
C ILE A 44 -2.96 -0.10 12.58
N PHE A 45 -3.66 -0.45 11.51
CA PHE A 45 -4.46 -1.66 11.52
C PHE A 45 -3.58 -2.86 11.26
N HIS A 46 -3.73 -3.89 12.09
CA HIS A 46 -3.10 -5.16 11.81
C HIS A 46 -3.68 -5.75 10.51
N TYR A 47 -2.83 -6.30 9.65
CA TYR A 47 -3.22 -6.80 8.33
C TYR A 47 -4.43 -7.78 8.35
N ASN A 48 -4.49 -8.67 9.35
CA ASN A 48 -5.61 -9.62 9.54
C ASN A 48 -6.85 -9.04 10.25
N LEU A 49 -6.98 -7.71 10.36
CA LEU A 49 -8.22 -7.08 10.81
C LEU A 49 -9.12 -6.80 9.63
N PHE A 50 -10.41 -7.04 9.79
CA PHE A 50 -11.37 -6.86 8.71
C PHE A 50 -12.30 -5.70 9.06
N VAL A 51 -11.83 -4.50 8.77
CA VAL A 51 -12.51 -3.24 9.10
C VAL A 51 -13.69 -3.02 8.14
N SER A 52 -14.84 -2.59 8.65
CA SER A 52 -16.00 -2.20 7.81
C SER A 52 -15.97 -0.72 7.43
N ASP A 53 -16.80 -0.33 6.45
CA ASP A 53 -17.00 1.09 6.08
C ASP A 53 -17.38 1.95 7.29
N ASP A 54 -18.30 1.47 8.12
CA ASP A 54 -18.77 2.20 9.31
C ASP A 54 -17.65 2.37 10.34
N GLN A 55 -16.86 1.32 10.58
CA GLN A 55 -15.74 1.37 11.52
C GLN A 55 -14.64 2.32 11.02
N LEU A 56 -14.33 2.28 9.73
CA LEU A 56 -13.34 3.17 9.13
C LEU A 56 -13.81 4.62 9.19
N THR A 57 -15.05 4.88 8.78
CA THR A 57 -15.64 6.22 8.77
C THR A 57 -15.71 6.80 10.18
N TYR A 58 -16.20 6.02 11.15
CA TYR A 58 -16.19 6.42 12.56
C TYR A 58 -14.77 6.76 13.03
N THR A 59 -13.78 5.96 12.63
CA THR A 59 -12.39 6.21 13.00
C THR A 59 -11.87 7.50 12.37
N ALA A 60 -12.23 7.78 11.12
CA ALA A 60 -11.83 9.01 10.45
C ALA A 60 -12.39 10.25 11.14
N GLU A 61 -13.69 10.26 11.45
CA GLU A 61 -14.38 11.36 12.14
C GLU A 61 -13.81 11.61 13.55
N ARG A 62 -13.28 10.59 14.22
CA ARG A 62 -12.70 10.70 15.57
C ARG A 62 -11.20 10.99 15.57
N CYS A 63 -10.53 10.90 14.43
CA CYS A 63 -9.10 11.15 14.26
C CYS A 63 -8.82 12.04 13.05
N PRO A 64 -9.32 13.29 13.03
CA PRO A 64 -9.19 14.16 11.85
C PRO A 64 -7.74 14.58 11.55
N ARG A 65 -6.86 14.59 12.58
CA ARG A 65 -5.43 14.97 12.45
C ARG A 65 -4.51 13.79 12.13
N LEU A 66 -5.05 12.75 11.51
CA LEU A 66 -4.28 11.56 11.18
C LEU A 66 -3.24 11.89 10.10
N LYS A 67 -1.96 11.60 10.39
CA LYS A 67 -0.82 11.83 9.50
C LYS A 67 -0.36 10.54 8.83
N ARG A 68 -0.41 9.41 9.55
CA ARG A 68 0.04 8.11 9.05
C ARG A 68 -1.03 7.05 9.24
N LEU A 69 -1.36 6.36 8.14
CA LEU A 69 -2.30 5.26 8.12
C LEU A 69 -1.66 4.00 7.58
N VAL A 70 -1.82 2.89 8.30
CA VAL A 70 -1.54 1.56 7.77
C VAL A 70 -2.84 0.77 7.71
N MET A 71 -3.24 0.45 6.49
CA MET A 71 -4.48 -0.25 6.19
C MET A 71 -4.34 -1.76 6.40
N PRO A 72 -5.40 -2.43 6.83
CA PRO A 72 -5.40 -3.89 6.87
C PRO A 72 -5.61 -4.47 5.47
N ALA A 73 -5.84 -5.79 5.37
CA ALA A 73 -6.43 -6.40 4.18
C ALA A 73 -7.73 -5.66 3.83
N TRP A 74 -7.69 -4.83 2.78
CA TRP A 74 -8.78 -3.94 2.44
C TRP A 74 -9.80 -4.69 1.57
N ASN A 75 -10.58 -5.57 2.20
CA ASN A 75 -11.52 -6.44 1.52
C ASN A 75 -13.00 -6.20 1.87
N ARG A 76 -13.30 -5.56 3.01
CA ARG A 76 -14.67 -5.20 3.42
C ARG A 76 -15.02 -3.73 3.23
N ILE A 77 -14.01 -2.88 3.05
CA ILE A 77 -14.20 -1.44 2.88
C ILE A 77 -14.47 -1.18 1.39
N LYS A 78 -15.59 -0.52 1.08
CA LYS A 78 -15.99 -0.17 -0.28
C LYS A 78 -15.32 1.13 -0.71
N LYS A 79 -15.35 1.40 -2.03
CA LYS A 79 -14.85 2.66 -2.60
C LYS A 79 -15.44 3.88 -1.91
N THR A 80 -16.75 3.86 -1.66
CA THR A 80 -17.46 4.96 -0.98
C THR A 80 -17.00 5.16 0.46
N GLY A 81 -16.76 4.07 1.21
CA GLY A 81 -16.30 4.11 2.59
C GLY A 81 -14.92 4.73 2.73
N ILE A 82 -13.94 4.30 1.92
CA ILE A 82 -12.61 4.91 1.96
C ILE A 82 -12.63 6.37 1.51
N CYS A 83 -13.38 6.71 0.45
CA CYS A 83 -13.36 8.07 -0.07
C CYS A 83 -13.95 9.02 0.97
N LYS A 84 -14.97 8.58 1.71
CA LYS A 84 -15.51 9.33 2.84
C LYS A 84 -14.45 9.53 3.94
N ALA A 85 -13.67 8.50 4.28
CA ALA A 85 -12.61 8.61 5.29
C ALA A 85 -11.46 9.55 4.84
N ILE A 86 -10.98 9.41 3.60
CA ILE A 86 -9.89 10.24 3.05
C ILE A 86 -10.24 11.74 3.04
N ARG A 87 -11.51 12.08 2.79
CA ARG A 87 -11.99 13.48 2.86
C ARG A 87 -11.85 14.11 4.24
N VAL A 88 -11.76 13.31 5.31
CA VAL A 88 -11.61 13.81 6.68
C VAL A 88 -10.14 13.96 7.07
N TRP A 89 -9.24 13.18 6.49
CA TRP A 89 -7.81 13.17 6.84
C TRP A 89 -6.98 14.15 6.00
N GLU A 90 -7.27 15.44 6.14
CA GLU A 90 -6.57 16.50 5.40
C GLU A 90 -5.06 16.57 5.71
N ASP A 91 -4.69 16.12 6.91
CA ASP A 91 -3.31 16.05 7.40
C ASP A 91 -2.57 14.76 7.01
N LEU A 92 -3.16 13.87 6.20
CA LEU A 92 -2.55 12.60 5.85
C LEU A 92 -1.27 12.81 5.01
N GLU A 93 -0.16 12.32 5.54
CA GLU A 93 1.19 12.41 4.99
C GLU A 93 1.66 11.06 4.42
N SER A 94 1.25 9.94 5.04
CA SER A 94 1.79 8.61 4.77
C SER A 94 0.70 7.53 4.77
N LEU A 95 0.66 6.71 3.71
CA LEU A 95 -0.26 5.57 3.58
C LEU A 95 0.51 4.30 3.27
N THR A 96 0.27 3.26 4.06
CA THR A 96 0.66 1.88 3.73
C THR A 96 -0.58 1.06 3.46
N MET A 97 -0.59 0.35 2.34
CA MET A 97 -1.70 -0.52 1.97
C MET A 97 -1.28 -1.78 1.20
N PRO A 98 -2.10 -2.84 1.18
CA PRO A 98 -1.74 -4.07 0.48
C PRO A 98 -1.62 -3.86 -1.04
N SER A 99 -2.71 -3.52 -1.72
CA SER A 99 -2.72 -3.27 -3.17
C SER A 99 -3.84 -2.29 -3.56
N ILE A 100 -3.70 -1.63 -4.70
CA ILE A 100 -4.71 -0.73 -5.26
C ILE A 100 -5.11 -1.24 -6.65
N SER A 101 -6.18 -2.04 -6.73
CA SER A 101 -6.60 -2.67 -8.00
C SER A 101 -7.15 -1.67 -9.03
N ASN A 102 -7.79 -0.59 -8.57
CA ASN A 102 -8.30 0.49 -9.43
C ASN A 102 -7.82 1.83 -8.87
N PRO A 103 -6.67 2.34 -9.33
CA PRO A 103 -5.99 3.45 -8.67
C PRO A 103 -6.73 4.80 -8.65
N PRO A 104 -7.38 5.25 -9.74
CA PRO A 104 -7.94 6.59 -9.79
C PRO A 104 -8.87 6.96 -8.65
N TYR A 105 -9.84 6.11 -8.29
CA TYR A 105 -10.85 6.49 -7.27
C TYR A 105 -10.24 6.86 -5.92
N LEU A 106 -9.13 6.23 -5.54
CA LEU A 106 -8.45 6.50 -4.28
C LEU A 106 -7.39 7.59 -4.43
N ILE A 107 -6.55 7.47 -5.46
CA ILE A 107 -5.42 8.37 -5.67
C ILE A 107 -5.90 9.79 -5.97
N GLU A 108 -6.97 9.97 -6.76
CA GLU A 108 -7.59 11.27 -6.99
C GLU A 108 -8.17 11.88 -5.71
N GLU A 109 -8.83 11.05 -4.88
CA GLU A 109 -9.41 11.52 -3.62
C GLU A 109 -8.32 11.93 -2.63
N ILE A 110 -7.19 11.21 -2.57
CA ILE A 110 -6.01 11.61 -1.79
C ILE A 110 -5.45 12.94 -2.31
N ALA A 111 -5.23 13.07 -3.62
CA ALA A 111 -4.71 14.31 -4.21
C ALA A 111 -5.61 15.52 -3.93
N LYS A 112 -6.93 15.30 -3.93
CA LYS A 112 -7.93 16.34 -3.68
C LYS A 112 -7.91 16.81 -2.23
N ASN A 113 -7.83 15.92 -1.25
CA ASN A 113 -8.08 16.24 0.16
C ASN A 113 -6.81 16.26 1.03
N CYS A 114 -5.78 15.47 0.72
CA CYS A 114 -4.60 15.29 1.57
C CYS A 114 -3.40 16.09 1.01
N LYS A 115 -3.35 17.39 1.25
CA LYS A 115 -2.32 18.28 0.65
C LYS A 115 -0.90 18.04 1.14
N LYS A 116 -0.74 17.30 2.25
CA LYS A 116 0.55 16.94 2.85
C LYS A 116 1.01 15.54 2.44
N PHE A 117 0.27 14.84 1.59
CA PHE A 117 0.56 13.46 1.23
C PHE A 117 1.90 13.36 0.48
N ALA A 118 2.82 12.53 1.02
CA ALA A 118 4.19 12.46 0.54
C ALA A 118 4.76 11.03 0.50
N GLU A 119 4.19 10.08 1.25
CA GLU A 119 4.71 8.72 1.33
C GLU A 119 3.65 7.66 1.02
N LEU A 120 3.99 6.74 0.12
CA LEU A 120 3.13 5.61 -0.24
C LEU A 120 3.91 4.30 -0.18
N LYS A 121 3.40 3.34 0.58
CA LYS A 121 3.84 1.94 0.57
C LYS A 121 2.74 1.04 0.04
N ILE A 122 3.11 0.16 -0.89
CA ILE A 122 2.24 -0.83 -1.50
C ILE A 122 2.97 -2.15 -1.68
N MET A 123 2.21 -3.23 -1.55
CA MET A 123 2.68 -4.61 -1.73
C MET A 123 1.74 -5.34 -2.70
N GLY A 124 1.54 -4.70 -3.86
CA GLY A 124 0.73 -5.19 -4.96
C GLY A 124 1.30 -4.76 -6.31
N PRO A 125 0.80 -5.33 -7.43
CA PRO A 125 1.38 -5.14 -8.75
C PRO A 125 1.46 -3.66 -9.17
N CYS A 126 2.61 -3.26 -9.72
CA CYS A 126 2.81 -1.96 -10.34
C CYS A 126 2.73 -2.09 -11.86
N HIS A 127 1.54 -1.77 -12.39
CA HIS A 127 1.28 -1.73 -13.82
C HIS A 127 1.37 -0.30 -14.37
N ILE A 128 1.38 -0.17 -15.70
CA ILE A 128 1.42 1.13 -16.39
C ILE A 128 0.30 2.03 -15.88
N TYR A 129 -0.94 1.51 -15.82
CA TYR A 129 -2.09 2.27 -15.32
C TYR A 129 -1.90 2.79 -13.89
N PHE A 130 -1.29 1.97 -13.02
CA PHE A 130 -0.98 2.38 -11.65
C PHE A 130 0.06 3.51 -11.63
N ALA A 131 1.18 3.32 -12.33
CA ALA A 131 2.26 4.30 -12.40
C ALA A 131 1.79 5.64 -13.00
N SER A 132 1.05 5.60 -14.11
CA SER A 132 0.48 6.80 -14.75
C SER A 132 -0.51 7.53 -13.84
N THR A 133 -1.32 6.79 -13.07
CA THR A 133 -2.26 7.41 -12.11
C THR A 133 -1.49 8.14 -11.00
N LEU A 134 -0.42 7.54 -10.46
CA LEU A 134 0.43 8.22 -9.48
C LEU A 134 1.05 9.49 -10.07
N ALA A 135 1.62 9.40 -11.27
CA ALA A 135 2.23 10.54 -11.95
C ALA A 135 1.25 11.69 -12.19
N ALA A 136 0.01 11.37 -12.59
CA ALA A 136 -1.01 12.37 -12.90
C ALA A 136 -1.53 13.10 -11.66
N PHE A 137 -1.73 12.40 -10.54
CA PHE A 137 -2.47 12.93 -9.39
C PHE A 137 -1.61 13.18 -8.15
N LEU A 138 -0.48 12.50 -8.01
CA LEU A 138 0.46 12.67 -6.89
C LEU A 138 1.87 13.06 -7.38
N PRO A 139 2.01 14.13 -8.19
CA PRO A 139 3.31 14.53 -8.75
C PRO A 139 4.33 14.93 -7.67
N ASN A 140 3.86 15.32 -6.48
CA ASN A 140 4.68 15.73 -5.34
C ASN A 140 5.07 14.57 -4.41
N LEU A 141 4.77 13.32 -4.76
CA LEU A 141 5.11 12.15 -3.95
C LEU A 141 6.63 12.07 -3.74
N LYS A 142 7.06 12.03 -2.48
CA LYS A 142 8.49 12.03 -2.10
C LYS A 142 9.05 10.64 -1.89
N ILE A 143 8.23 9.72 -1.36
CA ILE A 143 8.66 8.36 -1.05
C ILE A 143 7.65 7.36 -1.62
N LEU A 144 8.15 6.45 -2.45
CA LEU A 144 7.38 5.33 -2.99
C LEU A 144 8.10 4.03 -2.64
N SER A 145 7.40 3.15 -1.92
CA SER A 145 7.85 1.79 -1.66
C SER A 145 6.89 0.79 -2.28
N ILE A 146 7.37 0.08 -3.29
CA ILE A 146 6.69 -1.06 -3.91
C ILE A 146 7.52 -2.28 -3.54
N ARG A 147 7.06 -3.10 -2.60
CA ARG A 147 7.81 -4.28 -2.14
C ARG A 147 7.15 -5.56 -2.58
N CYS A 148 7.95 -6.60 -2.84
CA CYS A 148 7.46 -7.98 -3.00
C CYS A 148 6.33 -8.10 -4.04
N SER A 149 6.47 -7.35 -5.13
CA SER A 149 5.42 -7.15 -6.12
C SER A 149 5.97 -7.32 -7.52
N MET A 150 5.10 -7.68 -8.44
CA MET A 150 5.36 -7.59 -9.87
C MET A 150 5.44 -6.11 -10.29
N ILE A 151 6.47 -5.74 -11.06
CA ILE A 151 6.60 -4.41 -11.66
C ILE A 151 6.87 -4.58 -13.16
N TYR A 152 6.13 -3.89 -14.03
CA TYR A 152 6.53 -3.81 -15.43
C TYR A 152 7.64 -2.78 -15.63
N LYS A 153 8.63 -3.09 -16.47
CA LYS A 153 9.72 -2.17 -16.84
C LYS A 153 9.20 -0.81 -17.29
N GLU A 154 8.14 -0.79 -18.09
CA GLU A 154 7.50 0.44 -18.55
C GLU A 154 6.85 1.25 -17.41
N ALA A 155 6.20 0.58 -16.46
CA ALA A 155 5.65 1.23 -15.27
C ALA A 155 6.75 1.84 -14.38
N LEU A 156 7.89 1.14 -14.24
CA LEU A 156 9.06 1.66 -13.54
C LEU A 156 9.65 2.89 -14.24
N ASN A 157 9.70 2.88 -15.58
CA ASN A 157 10.13 4.05 -16.35
C ASN A 157 9.20 5.25 -16.09
N ILE A 158 7.87 5.07 -16.11
CA ILE A 158 6.92 6.14 -15.78
C ILE A 158 7.15 6.69 -14.38
N VAL A 159 7.36 5.84 -13.38
CA VAL A 159 7.70 6.29 -12.01
C VAL A 159 8.97 7.13 -12.00
N LEU A 160 10.02 6.68 -12.68
CA LEU A 160 11.32 7.36 -12.69
C LEU A 160 11.31 8.64 -13.52
N ASP A 161 10.55 8.66 -14.62
CA ASP A 161 10.47 9.78 -15.54
C ASP A 161 9.49 10.83 -15.01
N ASP A 162 8.30 10.47 -14.54
CA ASP A 162 7.21 11.43 -14.36
C ASP A 162 6.99 11.89 -12.90
N LEU A 163 7.39 11.09 -11.90
CA LEU A 163 7.36 11.53 -10.50
C LEU A 163 8.61 12.35 -10.15
N LYS A 164 8.68 13.57 -10.67
CA LYS A 164 9.87 14.45 -10.58
C LYS A 164 10.32 14.75 -9.15
N GLU A 165 9.38 14.84 -8.23
CA GLU A 165 9.65 15.14 -6.82
C GLU A 165 10.05 13.91 -5.99
N LEU A 166 10.03 12.72 -6.58
CA LEU A 166 10.39 11.49 -5.88
C LEU A 166 11.85 11.52 -5.42
N GLU A 167 12.06 11.32 -4.13
CA GLU A 167 13.39 11.30 -3.49
C GLU A 167 13.84 9.88 -3.16
N VAL A 168 12.89 9.03 -2.77
CA VAL A 168 13.17 7.65 -2.35
C VAL A 168 12.26 6.70 -3.11
N LEU A 169 12.87 5.79 -3.86
CA LEU A 169 12.18 4.66 -4.48
C LEU A 169 12.71 3.36 -3.90
N ASN A 170 11.81 2.54 -3.36
CA ASN A 170 12.11 1.18 -2.93
C ASN A 170 11.36 0.20 -3.82
N ILE A 171 12.09 -0.66 -4.53
CA ILE A 171 11.57 -1.78 -5.32
C ILE A 171 12.13 -3.12 -4.84
N SER A 172 12.46 -3.21 -3.53
CA SER A 172 13.08 -4.40 -2.96
C SER A 172 12.18 -5.62 -3.07
N HIS A 173 12.80 -6.74 -3.46
CA HIS A 173 12.16 -8.03 -3.63
C HIS A 173 11.08 -8.08 -4.71
N CYS A 174 11.07 -7.11 -5.63
CA CYS A 174 10.15 -7.13 -6.75
C CYS A 174 10.60 -8.04 -7.89
N GLU A 175 9.62 -8.53 -8.64
CA GLU A 175 9.84 -9.23 -9.90
C GLU A 175 9.64 -8.26 -11.06
N LEU A 176 10.74 -7.84 -11.69
CA LEU A 176 10.70 -6.89 -12.79
C LEU A 176 10.43 -7.63 -14.11
N ILE A 177 9.30 -7.34 -14.74
CA ILE A 177 8.88 -7.97 -15.99
C ILE A 177 9.16 -7.02 -17.16
N GLU A 178 9.83 -7.52 -18.20
CA GLU A 178 10.27 -6.74 -19.34
C GLU A 178 9.11 -6.10 -20.12
N LYS A 179 8.06 -6.88 -20.41
CA LYS A 179 6.90 -6.45 -21.19
C LYS A 179 5.60 -7.00 -20.62
N PRO A 180 4.49 -6.24 -20.69
CA PRO A 180 3.17 -6.76 -20.32
C PRO A 180 2.67 -7.81 -21.33
N PRO A 181 1.64 -8.61 -20.95
CA PRO A 181 0.90 -9.45 -21.87
C PRO A 181 0.39 -8.66 -23.08
N PRO A 182 0.33 -9.27 -24.28
CA PRO A 182 0.48 -10.70 -24.57
C PRO A 182 1.92 -11.19 -24.77
N SER A 183 2.93 -10.35 -24.51
CA SER A 183 4.33 -10.75 -24.67
C SER A 183 4.68 -11.93 -23.75
N PRO A 184 5.58 -12.85 -24.16
CA PRO A 184 6.07 -13.89 -23.27
C PRO A 184 6.65 -13.27 -21.99
N ARG A 185 6.30 -13.82 -20.84
CA ARG A 185 6.80 -13.36 -19.54
C ARG A 185 8.32 -13.49 -19.50
N ARG A 186 9.01 -12.35 -19.38
CA ARG A 186 10.46 -12.28 -19.22
C ARG A 186 10.80 -11.51 -17.96
N VAL A 187 11.43 -12.21 -17.02
CA VAL A 187 11.88 -11.63 -15.74
C VAL A 187 13.29 -11.10 -15.89
N LEU A 188 13.46 -9.81 -15.60
CA LEU A 188 14.77 -9.18 -15.59
C LEU A 188 15.48 -9.54 -14.28
N ARG A 189 16.70 -10.08 -14.41
CA ARG A 189 17.54 -10.45 -13.26
C ARG A 189 18.35 -9.28 -12.71
N GLN A 190 18.55 -8.25 -13.53
CA GLN A 190 19.29 -7.05 -13.19
C GLN A 190 18.58 -5.84 -13.80
N LEU A 191 18.82 -4.67 -13.21
CA LEU A 191 18.42 -3.41 -13.78
C LEU A 191 19.36 -3.07 -14.94
N ASP A 192 18.80 -2.53 -16.01
CA ASP A 192 19.62 -2.01 -17.10
C ASP A 192 20.18 -0.62 -16.77
N GLU A 193 21.19 -0.22 -17.54
CA GLU A 193 21.88 1.07 -17.35
C GLU A 193 20.93 2.26 -17.51
N SER A 194 19.91 2.15 -18.38
CA SER A 194 18.91 3.19 -18.56
C SER A 194 18.10 3.47 -17.28
N ILE A 195 17.64 2.41 -16.60
CA ILE A 195 16.95 2.53 -15.31
C ILE A 195 17.88 3.13 -14.25
N LEU A 196 19.13 2.66 -14.20
CA LEU A 196 20.11 3.13 -13.22
C LEU A 196 20.39 4.62 -13.41
N GLU A 197 20.61 5.07 -14.65
CA GLU A 197 20.84 6.49 -14.97
C GLU A 197 19.65 7.37 -14.59
N LYS A 198 18.42 6.94 -14.92
CA LYS A 198 17.20 7.65 -14.50
C LYS A 198 17.07 7.74 -12.97
N ALA A 199 17.47 6.69 -12.26
CA ALA A 199 17.40 6.64 -10.81
C ALA A 199 18.47 7.49 -10.10
N ARG A 200 19.50 7.99 -10.79
CA ARG A 200 20.57 8.82 -10.18
C ARG A 200 20.07 10.12 -9.56
N ARG A 201 18.93 10.63 -10.03
CA ARG A 201 18.28 11.82 -9.45
C ARG A 201 17.70 11.56 -8.06
N LEU A 202 17.40 10.31 -7.73
CA LEU A 202 16.80 9.94 -6.46
C LEU A 202 17.86 10.04 -5.37
N ARG A 203 17.50 10.62 -4.21
CA ARG A 203 18.35 10.59 -3.02
C ARG A 203 18.67 9.16 -2.59
N LYS A 204 17.71 8.25 -2.75
CA LYS A 204 17.91 6.83 -2.42
C LYS A 204 17.09 5.93 -3.36
N PHE A 205 17.77 5.01 -4.03
CA PHE A 205 17.14 3.95 -4.79
C PHE A 205 17.49 2.60 -4.15
N ILE A 206 16.49 1.89 -3.65
CA ILE A 206 16.65 0.63 -2.91
C ILE A 206 16.12 -0.52 -3.75
N THR A 207 16.94 -1.55 -3.92
CA THR A 207 16.61 -2.71 -4.72
C THR A 207 17.10 -3.97 -4.02
N CYS A 208 16.42 -5.08 -4.28
CA CYS A 208 16.89 -6.41 -3.91
C CYS A 208 16.42 -7.39 -4.99
N MET A 209 17.34 -7.82 -5.84
CA MET A 209 17.10 -8.75 -6.96
C MET A 209 17.98 -10.01 -6.84
N ASN A 210 18.33 -10.39 -5.61
CA ASN A 210 19.30 -11.45 -5.33
C ASN A 210 18.65 -12.84 -5.31
N ASP A 211 19.25 -13.79 -6.00
CA ASP A 211 18.82 -15.20 -6.05
C ASP A 211 18.95 -15.92 -4.71
N SER A 212 19.84 -15.47 -3.81
CA SER A 212 19.99 -16.06 -2.46
C SER A 212 19.06 -15.42 -1.42
N CYS A 213 18.36 -14.34 -1.75
CA CYS A 213 17.43 -13.71 -0.83
C CYS A 213 16.13 -14.51 -0.75
N ILE A 214 15.80 -15.03 0.44
CA ILE A 214 14.59 -15.82 0.70
C ILE A 214 13.34 -15.08 0.24
N THR A 215 13.25 -13.78 0.49
CA THR A 215 12.11 -12.95 0.08
C THR A 215 11.99 -12.81 -1.43
N CYS A 216 13.11 -12.65 -2.15
CA CYS A 216 13.12 -12.61 -3.62
C CYS A 216 12.71 -13.97 -4.20
N GLN A 217 13.21 -15.08 -3.63
CA GLN A 217 12.83 -16.43 -4.04
C GLN A 217 11.33 -16.66 -3.88
N ARG A 218 10.76 -16.31 -2.71
CA ARG A 218 9.33 -16.41 -2.43
C ARG A 218 8.50 -15.56 -3.41
N THR A 219 8.92 -14.31 -3.64
CA THR A 219 8.20 -13.42 -4.57
C THR A 219 8.18 -13.98 -5.98
N ARG A 220 9.29 -14.53 -6.48
CA ARG A 220 9.34 -15.16 -7.80
C ARG A 220 8.49 -16.44 -7.88
N TYR A 221 8.51 -17.25 -6.82
CA TYR A 221 7.65 -18.45 -6.75
C TYR A 221 6.16 -18.09 -6.76
N ASP A 222 5.81 -16.99 -6.12
CA ASP A 222 4.47 -16.44 -6.12
C ASP A 222 4.19 -15.52 -7.32
N GLU A 223 5.09 -15.47 -8.30
CA GLU A 223 4.94 -14.71 -9.54
C GLU A 223 4.76 -13.19 -9.36
N GLY A 224 5.30 -12.61 -8.29
CA GLY A 224 5.13 -11.21 -7.94
C GLY A 224 3.72 -10.88 -7.42
N LEU A 225 2.91 -11.90 -7.14
CA LEU A 225 1.59 -11.76 -6.53
C LEU A 225 1.70 -12.09 -5.04
N MET A 226 1.62 -11.07 -4.19
CA MET A 226 1.72 -11.25 -2.75
C MET A 226 0.65 -12.22 -2.21
N ARG A 227 1.06 -13.39 -1.75
CA ARG A 227 0.18 -14.42 -1.15
C ARG A 227 0.21 -14.33 0.37
N TRP A 228 -0.36 -13.26 0.92
CA TRP A 228 -0.29 -12.90 2.34
C TRP A 228 -0.51 -14.04 3.36
N TYR A 229 -1.36 -15.02 3.06
CA TYR A 229 -1.59 -16.18 3.94
C TYR A 229 -0.37 -17.11 4.10
N LYS A 230 0.64 -17.01 3.23
CA LYS A 230 1.89 -17.77 3.28
C LYS A 230 3.02 -17.04 4.01
N TYR A 231 2.87 -15.75 4.28
CA TYR A 231 3.92 -14.93 4.87
C TYR A 231 3.71 -14.76 6.37
N GLU A 232 4.82 -14.55 7.09
CA GLU A 232 4.80 -14.26 8.50
C GLU A 232 4.02 -12.96 8.77
N ALA A 233 3.25 -12.94 9.86
CA ALA A 233 2.41 -11.79 10.19
C ALA A 233 3.18 -10.49 10.44
N ASP A 234 4.50 -10.52 10.56
CA ASP A 234 5.34 -9.33 10.70
C ASP A 234 5.88 -8.82 9.36
N PHE A 235 5.69 -9.56 8.27
CA PHE A 235 6.26 -9.23 6.97
C PHE A 235 5.77 -7.88 6.42
N TRP A 236 4.50 -7.52 6.67
CA TRP A 236 3.91 -6.23 6.29
C TRP A 236 4.49 -5.04 7.08
N LYS A 237 5.04 -5.28 8.28
CA LYS A 237 5.65 -4.26 9.14
C LYS A 237 7.03 -3.83 8.66
N VAL A 238 7.70 -4.70 7.90
CA VAL A 238 9.06 -4.44 7.41
C VAL A 238 9.03 -3.51 6.18
N ASP A 239 9.99 -2.59 6.10
CA ASP A 239 10.33 -1.83 4.89
C ASP A 239 11.80 -1.39 4.94
N GLU A 240 12.49 -1.33 3.80
CA GLU A 240 13.85 -0.79 3.72
C GLU A 240 13.90 0.74 3.85
N VAL A 241 12.74 1.40 3.76
CA VAL A 241 12.54 2.82 4.07
C VAL A 241 12.03 2.96 5.50
N LYS A 242 12.86 3.55 6.38
CA LYS A 242 12.59 3.64 7.82
C LYS A 242 11.25 4.29 8.18
N SER A 243 10.82 5.33 7.46
CA SER A 243 9.53 5.99 7.74
C SER A 243 8.31 5.10 7.43
N LEU A 244 8.48 4.08 6.58
CA LEU A 244 7.44 3.15 6.15
C LEU A 244 7.48 1.81 6.90
N ALA A 245 8.47 1.59 7.76
CA ALA A 245 8.53 0.46 8.68
C ALA A 245 7.66 0.71 9.94
N ILE A 246 7.20 -0.37 10.59
CA ILE A 246 6.30 -0.37 11.76
C ILE A 246 6.96 -1.08 12.93
#